data_AF-A0A3C1WJQ8-F1
#
_entry.id   AF-A0A3C1WJQ8-F1
#
_cell.length_a   1.000
_cell.length_b   1.000
_cell.length_c   1.000
_cell.angle_alpha   90.00
_cell.angle_beta   90.00
_cell.angle_gamma   90.00
#
_symmetry.space_group_name_H-M   'P 1'
#
loop_
_entity.id
_entity.type
_entity.pdbx_description
1 polymer ?
#
loop_
_entity_poly.entity_id
_entity_poly.type
_entity_poly.pdbx_seq_one_letter_code
_entity_poly.pdbx_strand_id
1 'polypeptide(L)'
;MRTMKKIFIASFFLLIKFSSAQDIHFSQFYANPLQINPAKTGFITSDFRFTGSYRNQWGSITTPYVTSLASTDFSFVSGKKKKNISGAGIMLFNDRAGDGQLNT
;
A
#
# COMPACT_ATOMS: atom_id res chain seq x y z
N MET A 1 -12.35 -32.31 15.82
CA MET A 1 -11.36 -31.65 14.93
C MET A 1 -11.88 -30.38 14.23
N ARG A 2 -13.12 -30.36 13.68
CA ARG A 2 -13.70 -29.17 13.02
C ARG A 2 -13.85 -27.94 13.94
N THR A 3 -14.22 -28.12 15.19
CA THR A 3 -14.42 -27.04 16.18
C THR A 3 -13.11 -26.35 16.57
N MET A 4 -12.04 -27.14 16.74
CA MET A 4 -10.69 -26.62 17.03
C MET A 4 -10.13 -25.76 15.88
N LYS A 5 -10.39 -26.15 14.62
CA LYS A 5 -10.05 -25.31 13.46
C LYS A 5 -10.79 -23.98 13.47
N LYS A 6 -12.08 -23.95 13.83
CA LYS A 6 -12.86 -22.71 13.92
C LYS A 6 -12.33 -21.78 15.01
N ILE A 7 -11.94 -22.34 16.16
CA ILE A 7 -11.35 -21.58 17.27
C ILE A 7 -9.98 -21.00 16.86
N PHE A 8 -9.15 -21.80 16.18
CA PHE A 8 -7.86 -21.34 15.69
C PHE A 8 -8.00 -20.21 14.66
N ILE A 9 -8.94 -20.35 13.71
CA ILE A 9 -9.25 -19.32 12.73
C ILE A 9 -9.78 -18.05 13.42
N ALA A 10 -10.70 -18.17 14.37
CA ALA A 10 -11.24 -17.02 15.10
C ALA A 10 -10.18 -16.30 15.93
N SER A 11 -9.26 -17.05 16.56
CA SER A 11 -8.12 -16.51 17.30
C SER A 11 -7.15 -15.77 16.38
N PHE A 12 -6.86 -16.30 15.19
CA PHE A 12 -6.04 -15.63 14.18
C PHE A 12 -6.65 -14.29 13.76
N PHE A 13 -7.96 -14.23 13.52
CA PHE A 13 -8.64 -12.97 13.16
C PHE A 13 -8.73 -11.97 14.33
N LEU A 14 -8.72 -12.42 15.58
CA LEU A 14 -8.74 -11.53 16.75
C LEU A 14 -7.41 -10.78 16.96
N LEU A 15 -6.28 -11.41 16.61
CA LEU A 15 -4.94 -10.84 16.78
C LEU A 15 -4.63 -9.67 15.83
N ILE A 16 -5.39 -9.52 14.73
CA ILE A 16 -5.21 -8.45 13.73
C ILE A 16 -5.64 -7.08 14.27
N LYS A 17 -6.45 -7.02 15.35
CA LYS A 17 -7.05 -5.76 15.83
C LYS A 17 -6.14 -4.82 16.63
N PHE A 18 -4.93 -5.23 17.02
CA PHE A 18 -4.07 -4.46 17.93
C PHE A 18 -2.80 -3.88 17.30
N SER A 19 -2.75 -3.71 15.97
CA SER A 19 -1.60 -3.08 15.32
C SER A 19 -1.73 -1.55 15.35
N SER A 20 -0.73 -0.87 15.91
CA SER A 20 -0.50 0.56 15.72
C SER A 20 0.59 0.69 14.66
N ALA A 21 0.19 0.87 13.41
CA ALA A 21 1.10 1.11 12.29
C ALA A 21 1.15 2.61 12.00
N GLN A 22 2.32 3.11 11.59
CA GLN A 22 2.44 4.48 11.08
C GLN A 22 1.99 4.52 9.63
N ASP A 23 1.14 5.48 9.29
CA ASP A 23 0.79 5.74 7.90
C ASP A 23 1.94 6.49 7.22
N ILE A 24 2.37 5.95 6.08
CA ILE A 24 3.33 6.62 5.22
C ILE A 24 2.60 7.71 4.44
N HIS A 25 3.20 8.90 4.37
CA HIS A 25 2.66 10.03 3.61
C HIS A 25 3.70 10.59 2.65
N PHE A 26 3.30 10.78 1.40
CA PHE A 26 4.10 11.47 0.37
C PHE A 26 3.46 12.83 0.05
N SER A 27 4.28 13.84 -0.22
CA SER A 27 3.80 15.15 -0.66
C SER A 27 3.04 15.08 -1.99
N GLN A 28 3.39 14.12 -2.85
CA GLN A 28 2.71 13.83 -4.11
C GLN A 28 1.69 12.71 -3.91
N PHE A 29 0.68 12.95 -3.08
CA PHE A 29 -0.36 11.97 -2.77
C PHE A 29 -1.11 11.53 -4.03
N TYR A 30 -1.48 12.46 -4.93
CA TYR A 30 -2.18 12.10 -6.18
C TYR A 30 -1.38 11.21 -7.14
N ALA A 31 -0.05 11.18 -7.01
CA ALA A 31 0.80 10.27 -7.79
C ALA A 31 0.75 8.82 -7.27
N ASN A 32 0.24 8.59 -6.05
CA ASN A 32 0.19 7.30 -5.36
C ASN A 32 -1.26 6.90 -5.02
N PRO A 33 -2.10 6.59 -6.03
CA PRO A 33 -3.52 6.32 -5.84
C PRO A 33 -3.81 5.06 -5.01
N LEU A 34 -2.99 4.01 -5.16
CA LEU A 34 -3.12 2.77 -4.38
C LEU A 34 -2.84 2.99 -2.88
N GLN A 35 -1.96 3.92 -2.54
CA GLN A 35 -1.66 4.29 -1.16
C GLN A 35 -2.81 5.10 -0.54
N ILE A 36 -3.43 6.00 -1.30
CA ILE A 36 -4.56 6.81 -0.81
C ILE A 36 -5.78 5.93 -0.54
N ASN A 37 -6.11 5.03 -1.46
CA ASN A 37 -7.31 4.21 -1.35
C ASN A 37 -7.20 2.94 -2.19
N PRO A 38 -7.23 1.74 -1.57
CA PRO A 38 -7.26 0.47 -2.28
C PRO A 38 -8.40 0.34 -3.32
N ALA A 39 -9.52 1.04 -3.15
CA ALA A 39 -10.62 1.08 -4.11
C ALA A 39 -10.26 1.75 -5.45
N LYS A 40 -9.13 2.47 -5.52
CA LYS A 40 -8.60 3.03 -6.77
C LYS A 40 -7.81 2.02 -7.62
N THR A 41 -7.68 0.78 -7.16
CA THR A 41 -7.07 -0.31 -7.93
C THR A 41 -7.84 -0.58 -9.21
N GLY A 42 -7.18 -0.44 -10.36
CA GLY A 42 -7.82 -0.59 -11.67
C GLY A 42 -8.70 0.59 -12.08
N PHE A 43 -8.83 1.62 -11.25
CA PHE A 43 -9.43 2.92 -11.57
C PHE A 43 -8.41 3.77 -12.35
N ILE A 44 -8.12 3.32 -13.56
CA ILE A 44 -7.16 3.92 -14.50
C ILE A 44 -7.82 4.09 -15.85
N THR A 45 -7.42 5.13 -16.58
CA THR A 45 -7.85 5.34 -17.96
C THR A 45 -7.12 4.42 -18.94
N SER A 46 -5.88 4.04 -18.61
CA SER A 46 -5.08 3.02 -19.29
C SER A 46 -5.46 1.59 -18.86
N ASP A 47 -4.89 0.58 -19.52
CA ASP A 47 -5.04 -0.82 -19.12
C ASP A 47 -4.12 -1.20 -17.95
N PHE A 48 -2.99 -0.49 -17.82
CA PHE A 48 -1.96 -0.71 -16.81
C PHE A 48 -1.41 0.63 -16.29
N ARG A 49 -1.00 0.66 -15.01
CA ARG A 49 -0.29 1.78 -14.38
C ARG A 49 0.86 1.24 -13.54
N PHE A 50 1.97 1.97 -13.58
CA PHE A 50 3.12 1.80 -12.70
C PHE A 50 3.43 3.13 -12.02
N THR A 51 3.73 3.09 -10.74
CA THR A 51 4.06 4.24 -9.91
C THR A 51 5.28 3.93 -9.07
N GLY A 52 6.27 4.83 -9.09
CA GLY A 52 7.41 4.83 -8.17
C GLY A 52 7.47 6.15 -7.42
N SER A 53 7.66 6.08 -6.11
CA SER A 53 7.78 7.25 -5.25
C SER A 53 8.93 7.10 -4.27
N TYR A 54 9.67 8.18 -4.08
CA TYR A 54 10.78 8.27 -3.14
C TYR A 54 10.62 9.52 -2.28
N ARG A 55 10.79 9.35 -0.98
CA ARG A 55 10.67 10.41 0.02
C ARG A 55 11.90 10.40 0.90
N ASN A 56 12.50 11.58 1.08
CA ASN A 56 13.58 11.82 2.02
C ASN A 56 13.17 13.00 2.93
N GLN A 57 13.21 12.80 4.25
CA GLN A 57 12.89 13.84 5.23
C GLN A 57 14.02 14.07 6.23
N TRP A 58 14.15 15.32 6.68
CA TRP A 58 15.07 15.75 7.75
C TRP A 58 16.57 15.55 7.48
N GLY A 59 16.96 15.36 6.22
CA GLY A 59 18.36 15.09 5.85
C GLY A 59 19.36 16.20 6.17
N SER A 60 18.91 17.42 6.49
CA SER A 60 19.80 18.52 6.92
C SER A 60 20.08 18.54 8.42
N ILE A 61 19.39 17.73 9.23
CA ILE A 61 19.46 17.75 10.70
C ILE A 61 19.98 16.42 11.26
N THR A 62 19.63 15.29 10.63
CA THR A 62 19.98 13.95 11.10
C THR A 62 20.01 12.96 9.93
N THR A 63 20.35 11.70 10.20
CA THR A 63 20.15 10.59 9.23
C THR A 63 18.69 10.59 8.78
N PRO A 64 18.41 10.79 7.49
CA PRO A 64 17.06 11.04 7.03
C PRO A 64 16.15 9.82 7.17
N TYR A 65 14.87 10.09 7.31
CA TYR A 65 13.83 9.09 7.07
C TYR A 65 13.67 8.92 5.57
N VAL A 66 13.83 7.69 5.09
CA VAL A 66 13.79 7.37 3.66
C VAL A 66 12.66 6.38 3.41
N THR A 67 11.69 6.77 2.60
CA THR A 67 10.58 5.90 2.20
C THR A 67 10.58 5.72 0.70
N SER A 68 10.62 4.47 0.25
CA SER A 68 10.50 4.09 -1.16
C SER A 68 9.20 3.32 -1.36
N LEU A 69 8.46 3.63 -2.41
CA LEU A 69 7.22 2.93 -2.76
C LEU A 69 7.24 2.61 -4.25
N ALA A 70 6.87 1.38 -4.57
CA ALA A 70 6.62 0.92 -5.92
C ALA A 70 5.24 0.27 -5.96
N SER A 71 4.43 0.64 -6.94
CA SER A 71 3.10 0.07 -7.08
C SER A 71 2.71 -0.10 -8.53
N THR A 72 1.88 -1.09 -8.78
CA THR A 72 1.36 -1.37 -10.10
C THR A 72 -0.07 -1.87 -10.00
N ASP A 73 -0.91 -1.44 -10.93
CA ASP A 73 -2.27 -1.93 -11.06
C ASP A 73 -2.74 -2.00 -12.51
N PHE A 74 -3.70 -2.88 -12.74
CA PHE A 74 -4.28 -3.13 -14.04
C PHE A 74 -5.81 -3.22 -13.93
N SER A 75 -6.47 -2.80 -15.01
CA SER A 75 -7.93 -2.84 -15.10
C SER A 75 -8.34 -4.12 -15.84
N PHE A 76 -9.20 -4.94 -15.24
CA PHE A 76 -9.77 -6.12 -15.93
C PHE A 76 -10.75 -5.71 -17.03
N VAL A 77 -11.29 -4.50 -16.95
CA VAL A 77 -12.24 -3.96 -17.93
C VAL A 77 -11.50 -2.97 -18.83
N SER A 78 -11.22 -3.41 -20.05
CA SER A 78 -10.64 -2.59 -21.12
C SER A 78 -11.75 -2.01 -22.00
N GLY A 79 -11.69 -0.71 -22.32
CA GLY A 79 -12.63 -0.04 -23.22
C GLY A 79 -13.51 1.07 -22.60
N LYS A 80 -14.15 1.86 -23.47
CA LYS A 80 -14.84 3.15 -23.16
C LYS A 80 -16.09 3.06 -22.28
N LYS A 81 -16.58 1.86 -21.91
CA LYS A 81 -17.78 1.66 -21.07
C LYS A 81 -17.42 1.01 -19.73
N LYS A 82 -16.65 1.71 -18.89
CA LYS A 82 -16.35 1.30 -17.52
C LYS A 82 -17.55 1.54 -16.60
N LYS A 83 -18.57 0.66 -16.66
CA LYS A 83 -19.72 0.70 -15.73
C LYS A 83 -19.38 0.10 -14.37
N ASN A 84 -18.49 -0.90 -14.36
CA ASN A 84 -17.93 -1.52 -13.16
C ASN A 84 -16.41 -1.53 -13.31
N ILE A 85 -15.72 -0.95 -12.34
CA ILE A 85 -14.26 -0.88 -12.34
C ILE A 85 -13.77 -1.97 -11.41
N SER A 86 -13.12 -2.95 -12.01
CA SER A 86 -12.51 -4.05 -11.31
C SER A 86 -11.09 -4.19 -11.84
N GLY A 87 -10.16 -4.35 -10.92
CA GLY A 87 -8.76 -4.49 -11.23
C GLY A 87 -8.05 -5.18 -10.10
N ALA A 88 -6.79 -5.51 -10.35
CA ALA A 88 -5.89 -5.98 -9.32
C ALA A 88 -4.61 -5.15 -9.39
N GLY A 89 -3.92 -5.11 -8.26
CA GLY A 89 -2.71 -4.33 -8.12
C GLY A 89 -1.96 -4.77 -6.89
N ILE A 90 -0.68 -4.42 -6.88
CA ILE A 90 0.21 -4.64 -5.76
C ILE A 90 0.92 -3.34 -5.45
N MET A 91 1.08 -3.08 -4.16
CA MET A 91 1.85 -1.96 -3.65
C MET A 91 2.85 -2.50 -2.64
N LEU A 92 4.11 -2.18 -2.87
CA LEU A 92 5.20 -2.48 -1.97
C LEU A 92 5.81 -1.15 -1.55
N PHE A 93 6.13 -1.03 -0.27
CA PHE A 93 6.90 0.08 0.23
C PHE A 93 7.98 -0.45 1.15
N ASN A 94 9.02 0.36 1.30
CA ASN A 94 10.01 0.20 2.33
C ASN A 94 10.23 1.56 3.00
N ASP A 95 10.07 1.60 4.32
CA ASP A 95 10.36 2.77 5.13
C ASP A 95 11.56 2.50 6.02
N ARG A 96 12.56 3.38 5.95
CA ARG A 96 13.80 3.33 6.74
C ARG A 96 13.84 4.52 7.68
N ALA A 97 13.73 4.25 8.97
CA ALA A 97 13.68 5.29 9.99
C ALA A 97 15.08 5.67 10.51
N GLY A 98 15.68 6.69 9.90
CA GLY A 98 16.91 7.33 10.37
C GLY A 98 18.04 6.35 10.69
N ASP A 99 18.76 6.64 11.77
CA ASP A 99 19.90 5.82 12.22
C ASP A 99 19.49 4.56 13.02
N GLY A 100 18.21 4.47 13.40
CA GLY A 100 17.69 3.35 14.20
C GLY A 100 17.61 2.02 13.45
N GLN A 101 17.90 1.99 12.14
CA GLN A 101 17.76 0.83 11.25
C GLN A 101 16.39 0.13 11.33
N LEU A 102 15.37 0.84 11.81
CA LEU A 102 14.01 0.31 11.85
C LEU A 102 13.48 0.35 10.41
N ASN A 103 13.19 -0.84 9.88
CA ASN A 103 12.69 -1.03 8.54
C ASN A 103 11.26 -1.58 8.62
N THR A 104 10.36 -0.98 7.85
CA THR A 104 9.01 -1.51 7.60
C THR A 104 8.81 -1.73 6.12
#